data_AF-A0A7J6RPF2-F1
#
_entry.id   AF-A0A7J6RPF2-F1
#
_cell.length_a   1.000
_cell.length_b   1.000
_cell.length_c   1.000
_cell.angle_alpha   90.00
_cell.angle_beta   90.00
_cell.angle_gamma   90.00
#
_symmetry.space_group_name_H-M   'P 1'
#
loop_
_entity.id
_entity.type
_entity.pdbx_description
1 polymer ?
#
loop_
_entity_poly.entity_id
_entity_poly.type
_entity_poly.pdbx_seq_one_letter_code
_entity_poly.pdbx_strand_id
1 'polypeptide(L)'
;FLDSLRRVWDCREVEYIQNVSPRLFLNFKASRFKDVFTKLRVLELTEYSKVCLLDSDMLVRDNIDEIFDLQPPAALVRGTFPPRHGAKVPVTSFWNGHRQITGINGGCMLLEPSKEVRPVVP
;
A
#
# COMPACT_ATOMS: atom_id res chain seq x y z
N PHE A 1 12.09 3.73 -20.29
CA PHE A 1 10.90 3.97 -19.44
C PHE A 1 11.23 4.94 -18.32
N LEU A 2 12.21 4.63 -17.45
CA LEU A 2 12.66 5.53 -16.38
C LEU A 2 13.07 6.92 -16.90
N ASP A 3 13.80 7.01 -18.00
CA ASP A 3 14.22 8.31 -18.56
C ASP A 3 13.04 9.20 -19.01
N SER A 4 11.90 8.59 -19.35
CA SER A 4 10.68 9.34 -19.65
C SER A 4 10.03 9.88 -18.37
N LEU A 5 9.99 9.07 -17.31
CA LEU A 5 9.45 9.49 -16.01
C LEU A 5 10.31 10.58 -15.36
N ARG A 6 11.65 10.47 -15.46
CA ARG A 6 12.61 11.44 -14.93
C ARG A 6 12.46 12.87 -15.46
N ARG A 7 11.73 13.07 -16.57
CA ARG A 7 11.44 14.40 -17.12
C ARG A 7 10.41 15.18 -16.30
N VAL A 8 9.59 14.49 -15.53
CA VAL A 8 8.45 15.06 -14.79
C VAL A 8 8.45 14.68 -13.31
N TRP A 9 9.12 13.59 -12.93
CA TRP A 9 9.21 13.09 -11.57
C TRP A 9 10.66 13.00 -11.13
N ASP A 10 10.93 13.34 -9.87
CA ASP A 10 12.15 12.89 -9.20
C ASP A 10 12.03 11.37 -8.97
N CYS A 11 12.89 10.60 -9.65
CA CYS A 11 12.80 9.15 -9.69
C CYS A 11 13.91 8.54 -8.85
N ARG A 12 13.52 7.87 -7.76
CA ARG A 12 14.41 7.02 -6.98
C ARG A 12 14.22 5.56 -7.34
N GLU A 13 15.28 4.91 -7.81
CA GLU A 13 15.28 3.46 -8.00
C GLU A 13 15.33 2.76 -6.63
N VAL A 14 14.60 1.66 -6.52
CA VAL A 14 14.54 0.83 -5.31
C VAL A 14 14.87 -0.61 -5.63
N GLU A 15 15.55 -1.28 -4.71
CA GLU A 15 15.85 -2.70 -4.87
C GLU A 15 14.60 -3.55 -4.65
N TYR A 16 14.42 -4.54 -5.52
CA TYR A 16 13.41 -5.59 -5.35
C TYR A 16 13.54 -6.26 -3.98
N ILE A 17 12.41 -6.49 -3.32
CA ILE A 17 12.40 -7.28 -2.08
C ILE A 17 12.65 -8.75 -2.44
N GLN A 18 13.77 -9.28 -1.94
CA GLN A 18 14.14 -10.68 -2.11
C GLN A 18 13.58 -11.55 -0.97
N ASN A 19 13.63 -12.87 -1.15
CA ASN A 19 13.27 -13.86 -0.13
C ASN A 19 11.83 -13.76 0.41
N VAL A 20 10.89 -13.28 -0.42
CA VAL A 20 9.47 -13.30 -0.09
C VAL A 20 9.03 -14.75 0.16
N SER A 21 8.35 -14.98 1.28
CA SER A 21 7.89 -16.32 1.67
C SER A 21 6.98 -16.94 0.59
N PRO A 22 7.30 -18.13 0.07
CA PRO A 22 6.45 -18.83 -0.90
C PRO A 22 5.02 -19.11 -0.39
N ARG A 23 4.82 -19.11 0.93
CA ARG A 23 3.52 -19.32 1.59
C ARG A 23 2.52 -18.17 1.33
N LEU A 24 2.98 -17.03 0.85
CA LEU A 24 2.13 -15.89 0.49
C LEU A 24 1.47 -16.06 -0.89
N PHE A 25 1.74 -17.16 -1.59
CA PHE A 25 1.27 -17.39 -2.95
C PHE A 25 0.57 -18.74 -3.06
N LEU A 26 -0.52 -18.80 -3.84
CA LEU A 26 -1.18 -20.06 -4.15
C LEU A 26 -0.28 -20.97 -5.01
N ASN A 27 0.43 -20.39 -5.98
CA ASN A 27 1.44 -21.07 -6.77
C ASN A 27 2.66 -20.16 -6.96
N PHE A 28 3.63 -20.27 -6.05
CA PHE A 28 4.82 -19.42 -6.07
C PHE A 28 5.60 -19.51 -7.39
N LYS A 29 5.81 -20.71 -7.94
CA LYS A 29 6.65 -20.92 -9.14
C LYS A 29 6.09 -20.20 -10.36
N ALA A 30 4.78 -20.28 -10.57
CA ALA A 30 4.09 -19.67 -11.71
C ALA A 30 3.56 -18.24 -11.45
N SER A 31 3.71 -17.71 -10.23
CA SER A 31 3.17 -16.39 -9.89
C SER A 31 3.90 -15.28 -10.63
N ARG A 32 3.14 -14.43 -11.33
CA ARG A 32 3.62 -13.14 -11.87
C ARG A 32 3.79 -12.05 -10.81
N PHE A 33 3.33 -12.31 -9.59
CA PHE A 33 3.29 -11.34 -8.50
C PHE A 33 4.45 -11.49 -7.51
N LYS A 34 5.53 -12.20 -7.88
CA LYS A 34 6.68 -12.42 -6.98
C LYS A 34 7.24 -11.12 -6.42
N ASP A 35 7.28 -10.09 -7.25
CA ASP A 35 7.85 -8.78 -6.91
C ASP A 35 6.82 -7.79 -6.35
N VAL A 36 5.55 -8.19 -6.19
CA VAL A 36 4.47 -7.28 -5.77
C VAL A 36 4.74 -6.61 -4.42
N PHE A 37 5.47 -7.30 -3.54
CA PHE A 37 5.83 -6.79 -2.22
C PHE A 37 6.87 -5.68 -2.25
N THR A 38 7.57 -5.46 -3.37
CA THR A 38 8.54 -4.35 -3.52
C THR A 38 7.90 -2.99 -3.26
N LYS A 39 6.58 -2.85 -3.44
CA LYS A 39 5.83 -1.65 -3.04
C LYS A 39 5.93 -1.33 -1.54
N LEU A 40 6.31 -2.28 -0.68
CA LEU A 40 6.53 -2.04 0.75
C LEU A 40 7.81 -1.26 1.05
N ARG A 41 8.71 -1.07 0.07
CA ARG A 41 9.87 -0.18 0.21
C ARG A 41 9.48 1.26 0.57
N VAL A 42 8.24 1.68 0.33
CA VAL A 42 7.73 2.99 0.79
C VAL A 42 7.83 3.19 2.30
N LEU A 43 7.82 2.09 3.09
CA LEU A 43 7.97 2.16 4.55
C LEU A 43 9.40 2.54 4.97
N GLU A 44 10.37 2.43 4.06
CA GLU A 44 11.76 2.82 4.32
C GLU A 44 12.03 4.31 4.09
N LEU A 45 11.08 5.04 3.49
CA LEU A 45 11.17 6.46 3.15
C LEU A 45 10.91 7.36 4.37
N THR A 46 11.66 7.09 5.45
CA THR A 46 11.52 7.74 6.77
C THR A 46 11.92 9.21 6.78
N GLU A 47 12.47 9.74 5.69
CA GLU A 47 12.67 11.18 5.48
C GLU A 47 11.35 11.96 5.29
N TYR A 48 10.24 11.27 5.02
CA TYR A 48 8.91 11.88 4.88
C TYR A 48 8.00 11.50 6.06
N SER A 49 7.16 12.45 6.48
CA SER A 49 6.15 12.22 7.53
C SER A 49 4.95 11.41 7.04
N LYS A 50 4.62 11.49 5.74
CA LYS A 50 3.58 10.71 5.07
C LYS A 50 4.03 10.36 3.66
N VAL A 51 3.68 9.16 3.20
CA VAL A 51 3.88 8.71 1.82
C VAL A 51 2.58 8.17 1.27
N CYS A 52 2.19 8.66 0.09
CA CYS A 52 1.09 8.08 -0.67
C CYS A 52 1.66 7.10 -1.70
N LEU A 53 1.41 5.81 -1.51
CA LEU A 53 1.65 4.78 -2.53
C LEU A 53 0.51 4.81 -3.54
N LEU A 54 0.84 4.96 -4.83
CA LEU A 54 -0.09 4.90 -5.95
C LEU A 54 0.40 3.88 -6.98
N ASP A 55 -0.46 2.95 -7.41
CA ASP A 55 -0.13 2.03 -8.50
C ASP A 55 -0.02 2.79 -9.85
N SER A 56 0.90 2.36 -10.71
CA SER A 56 1.21 3.08 -11.96
C SER A 56 0.14 2.98 -13.05
N ASP A 57 -0.90 2.17 -12.83
CA ASP A 57 -2.06 2.02 -13.69
C ASP A 57 -3.27 2.86 -13.23
N MET A 58 -3.07 3.75 -12.26
CA MET A 58 -4.10 4.68 -11.80
C MET A 58 -4.17 5.93 -12.67
N LEU A 59 -5.40 6.31 -13.06
CA LEU A 59 -5.68 7.59 -13.70
C LEU A 59 -6.09 8.61 -12.64
N VAL A 60 -5.20 9.55 -12.34
CA VAL A 60 -5.50 10.70 -11.48
C VAL A 60 -6.36 11.70 -12.25
N ARG A 61 -7.52 12.05 -11.69
CA ARG A 61 -8.52 12.91 -12.34
C ARG A 61 -8.67 14.30 -11.72
N ASP A 62 -8.23 14.45 -10.49
CA ASP A 62 -8.37 15.67 -9.67
C ASP A 62 -7.10 15.82 -8.80
N ASN A 63 -6.98 16.94 -8.07
CA ASN A 63 -5.83 17.14 -7.18
C ASN A 63 -5.78 16.04 -6.09
N ILE A 64 -4.62 15.40 -5.93
CA ILE A 64 -4.40 14.33 -4.96
C ILE A 64 -3.85 14.83 -3.62
N ASP A 65 -3.53 16.12 -3.51
CA ASP A 65 -3.01 16.71 -2.26
C ASP A 65 -3.98 16.49 -1.08
N GLU A 66 -5.29 16.49 -1.34
CA GLU A 66 -6.35 16.24 -0.36
C GLU A 66 -6.18 14.89 0.36
N ILE A 67 -5.53 13.90 -0.28
CA ILE A 67 -5.24 12.61 0.36
C ILE A 67 -4.35 12.81 1.60
N PHE A 68 -3.42 13.77 1.55
CA PHE A 68 -2.50 14.03 2.65
C PHE A 68 -3.16 14.69 3.87
N ASP A 69 -4.41 15.16 3.76
CA ASP A 69 -5.20 15.64 4.91
C ASP A 69 -5.69 14.49 5.81
N LEU A 70 -5.70 13.25 5.28
CA LEU A 70 -6.09 12.07 6.04
C LEU A 70 -5.03 11.66 7.09
N GLN A 71 -5.48 10.98 8.14
CA GLN A 71 -4.61 10.34 9.12
C GLN A 71 -4.15 8.98 8.58
N PRO A 72 -2.83 8.72 8.45
CA PRO A 72 -2.33 7.38 8.11
C PRO A 72 -2.54 6.40 9.28
N PRO A 73 -2.69 5.09 9.02
CA PRO A 73 -2.83 4.50 7.69
C PRO A 73 -4.24 4.73 7.11
N ALA A 74 -4.32 5.04 5.81
CA ALA A 74 -5.58 5.16 5.09
C ALA A 74 -5.51 4.46 3.72
N ALA A 75 -6.59 3.77 3.34
CA ALA A 75 -6.71 3.05 2.06
C ALA A 75 -8.19 2.86 1.70
N LEU A 76 -8.46 2.37 0.49
CA LEU A 76 -9.82 2.02 0.08
C LEU A 76 -10.24 0.67 0.67
N VAL A 77 -11.40 0.62 1.32
CA VAL A 77 -12.05 -0.63 1.73
C VAL A 77 -12.52 -1.38 0.47
N ARG A 78 -12.22 -2.68 0.39
CA ARG A 78 -12.73 -3.54 -0.71
C ARG A 78 -14.24 -3.73 -0.58
N GLY A 79 -14.99 -3.43 -1.64
CA GLY A 79 -16.43 -3.71 -1.72
C GLY A 79 -17.17 -2.72 -2.61
N THR A 80 -18.50 -2.89 -2.72
CA THR A 80 -19.39 -2.05 -3.53
C THR A 80 -19.92 -0.83 -2.79
N PHE A 81 -19.82 -0.81 -1.46
CA PHE A 81 -20.29 0.29 -0.60
C PHE A 81 -19.14 0.79 0.27
N PRO A 82 -18.20 1.57 -0.29
CA PRO A 82 -17.11 2.12 0.51
C PRO A 82 -17.67 3.08 1.57
N PRO A 83 -17.07 3.13 2.76
CA PRO A 83 -17.38 4.16 3.76
C PRO A 83 -17.19 5.57 3.19
N ARG A 84 -17.71 6.57 3.90
CA ARG A 84 -17.41 7.97 3.60
C ARG A 84 -15.89 8.21 3.64
N HIS A 85 -15.41 9.12 2.81
CA HIS A 85 -14.00 9.54 2.81
C HIS A 85 -13.55 9.94 4.23
N GLY A 86 -12.38 9.46 4.65
CA GLY A 86 -11.83 9.69 5.99
C GLY A 86 -12.53 8.96 7.15
N ALA A 87 -13.55 8.13 6.88
CA ALA A 87 -14.20 7.36 7.94
C ALA A 87 -13.23 6.34 8.55
N LYS A 88 -13.21 6.26 9.89
CA LYS A 88 -12.52 5.19 10.61
C LYS A 88 -13.27 3.89 10.40
N VAL A 89 -12.54 2.84 10.03
CA VAL A 89 -13.09 1.51 9.80
C VAL A 89 -12.63 0.58 10.92
N PRO A 90 -13.54 -0.06 11.68
CA PRO A 90 -13.14 -0.90 12.79
C PRO A 90 -12.46 -2.19 12.30
N VAL A 91 -11.53 -2.72 13.10
CA VAL A 91 -10.81 -3.97 12.79
C VAL A 91 -11.76 -5.15 12.57
N THR A 92 -12.90 -5.16 13.26
CA THR A 92 -13.95 -6.18 13.13
C THR A 92 -14.62 -6.18 11.75
N SER A 93 -14.48 -5.12 10.96
CA SER A 93 -14.91 -5.12 9.55
C SER A 93 -13.99 -5.94 8.66
N PHE A 94 -12.73 -6.14 9.05
CA PHE A 94 -11.72 -6.89 8.28
C PHE A 94 -11.47 -8.29 8.83
N TRP A 95 -11.70 -8.50 10.12
CA TRP A 95 -11.35 -9.72 10.84
C TRP A 95 -12.52 -10.25 11.64
N ASN A 96 -12.75 -11.56 11.55
CA ASN A 96 -13.61 -12.32 12.45
C ASN A 96 -12.72 -13.28 13.24
N GLY A 97 -12.37 -12.90 14.47
CA GLY A 97 -11.30 -13.56 15.24
C GLY A 97 -9.98 -13.49 14.46
N HIS A 98 -9.31 -14.63 14.29
CA HIS A 98 -8.06 -14.74 13.53
C HIS A 98 -8.25 -14.84 12.01
N ARG A 99 -9.49 -14.85 11.52
CA ARG A 99 -9.79 -15.00 10.10
C ARG A 99 -10.02 -13.64 9.45
N GLN A 100 -9.23 -13.33 8.43
CA GLN A 100 -9.50 -12.21 7.54
C GLN A 100 -10.76 -12.50 6.71
N ILE A 101 -11.73 -11.58 6.71
CA ILE A 101 -13.02 -11.70 6.01
C ILE A 101 -13.16 -10.76 4.80
N THR A 102 -12.41 -9.66 4.77
CA THR A 102 -12.29 -8.77 3.61
C THR A 102 -10.90 -8.14 3.57
N GLY A 103 -10.64 -7.22 2.65
CA GLY A 103 -9.35 -6.55 2.51
C GLY A 103 -9.49 -5.11 2.06
N ILE A 104 -8.36 -4.51 1.74
CA ILE A 104 -8.28 -3.20 1.13
C ILE A 104 -7.95 -3.33 -0.36
N ASN A 105 -8.26 -2.31 -1.14
CA ASN A 105 -7.59 -2.09 -2.42
C ASN A 105 -6.26 -1.37 -2.13
N GLY A 106 -5.14 -2.02 -2.46
CA GLY A 106 -3.79 -1.54 -2.18
C GLY A 106 -3.15 -0.70 -3.31
N GLY A 107 -3.96 -0.19 -4.25
CA GLY A 107 -3.49 0.65 -5.35
C GLY A 107 -3.40 2.14 -5.01
N CYS A 108 -4.00 2.57 -3.90
CA CYS A 108 -3.82 3.89 -3.32
C CYS A 108 -3.82 3.75 -1.78
N MET A 109 -2.67 4.04 -1.14
CA MET A 109 -2.52 3.93 0.31
C MET A 109 -1.71 5.10 0.86
N LEU A 110 -2.23 5.76 1.89
CA LEU A 110 -1.49 6.74 2.68
C LEU A 110 -0.88 6.06 3.89
N LEU A 111 0.43 6.18 4.05
CA LEU A 111 1.20 5.49 5.07
C LEU A 111 2.09 6.49 5.82
N GLU A 112 2.30 6.22 7.10
CA GLU A 112 3.41 6.79 7.88
C GLU A 112 4.59 5.80 7.75
N PRO A 113 5.69 6.18 7.08
CA PRO A 113 6.83 5.28 6.91
C PRO A 113 7.49 4.94 8.24
N SER A 114 7.79 3.66 8.45
CA SER A 114 8.57 3.20 9.59
C SER A 114 9.29 1.89 9.27
N LYS A 115 10.56 1.80 9.68
CA LYS A 115 11.36 0.57 9.63
C LYS A 115 11.10 -0.35 10.83
N GLU A 116 10.39 0.14 11.85
CA GLU A 116 10.07 -0.66 13.03
C GLU A 116 9.00 -1.71 12.70
N VAL A 117 9.30 -2.98 12.99
CA VAL A 117 8.30 -4.04 12.98
C VAL A 117 7.77 -4.18 14.40
N ARG A 118 6.57 -3.65 14.64
CA ARG A 118 5.88 -3.84 15.93
C ARG A 118 5.11 -5.16 15.88
N PRO A 119 5.33 -6.09 16.82
CA PRO A 119 4.51 -7.27 16.90
C PRO A 119 3.05 -6.86 17.13
N VAL A 120 2.14 -7.47 16.37
CA VAL A 120 0.71 -7.38 16.66
C VAL A 120 0.51 -8.15 17.97
N VAL A 121 0.31 -7.43 19.06
CA VAL A 121 -0.09 -8.05 20.34
C VAL A 121 -1.49 -8.64 20.11
N PRO A 122 -1.71 -9.93 20.40
CA PRO A 122 -2.98 -10.61 20.18
C PRO A 122 -4.18 -9.92 20.84
#